data_AF-A0A2M6ZRF4-F1
#
_entry.id   AF-A0A2M6ZRF4-F1
#
_cell.length_a   1.000
_cell.length_b   1.000
_cell.length_c   1.000
_cell.angle_alpha   90.00
_cell.angle_beta   90.00
_cell.angle_gamma   90.00
#
_symmetry.space_group_name_H-M   'P 1'
#
loop_
_entity.id
_entity.type
_entity.pdbx_description
1 polymer ?
#
loop_
_entity_poly.entity_id
_entity_poly.type
_entity_poly.pdbx_seq_one_letter_code
_entity_poly.pdbx_strand_id
1 'polypeptide(L)'
;MKLKSLLILLGAVLILGLAVAGCSSQGGSPDAQTGPQVGKLAPDFTLPALNGQEVSLSDLRGKPVLLNFWGTWCPPCRIELPYLISAYKG
;
A
#
# COMPACT_ATOMS: atom_id res chain seq x y z
N MET A 1 22.57 -47.32 18.09
CA MET A 1 22.19 -46.03 18.70
C MET A 1 22.85 -44.82 18.03
N LYS A 2 24.11 -44.91 17.55
CA LYS A 2 24.83 -43.81 16.88
C LYS A 2 24.21 -43.32 15.55
N LEU A 3 23.74 -44.25 14.71
CA LEU A 3 23.16 -43.92 13.39
C LEU A 3 21.79 -43.24 13.48
N LYS A 4 20.93 -43.67 14.42
CA LYS A 4 19.60 -43.06 14.62
C LYS A 4 19.71 -41.63 15.13
N SER A 5 20.62 -41.35 16.08
CA SER A 5 20.90 -39.98 16.52
C SER A 5 21.49 -39.11 15.40
N LEU A 6 22.36 -39.67 14.55
CA LEU A 6 22.92 -38.93 13.41
C LEU A 6 21.83 -38.53 12.39
N LEU A 7 20.90 -39.44 12.09
CA LEU A 7 19.79 -39.17 11.18
C LEU A 7 18.80 -38.13 11.75
N ILE A 8 18.54 -38.17 13.06
CA ILE A 8 17.69 -37.19 13.73
C ILE A 8 18.34 -35.80 13.73
N LEU A 9 19.66 -35.72 13.99
CA LEU A 9 20.39 -34.45 13.94
C LEU A 9 20.45 -33.88 12.52
N LEU A 10 20.71 -34.71 11.51
CA LEU A 10 20.68 -34.30 10.10
C LEU A 10 19.30 -33.79 9.70
N GLY A 11 18.23 -34.48 10.10
CA GLY A 11 16.86 -34.05 9.87
C GLY A 11 16.52 -32.72 10.56
N ALA A 12 16.93 -32.55 11.82
CA ALA A 12 16.70 -31.31 12.58
C ALA A 12 17.45 -30.12 11.97
N VAL A 13 18.69 -30.31 11.53
CA VAL A 13 19.49 -29.27 10.87
C VAL A 13 18.88 -28.91 9.50
N LEU A 14 18.40 -29.89 8.74
CA LEU A 14 17.75 -29.66 7.46
C LEU A 14 16.45 -28.85 7.64
N ILE A 15 15.60 -29.23 8.60
CA ILE A 15 14.34 -28.55 8.91
C ILE A 15 14.60 -27.11 9.39
N LEU A 16 15.61 -26.91 10.25
CA LEU A 16 15.98 -25.59 10.75
C LEU A 16 16.52 -24.70 9.62
N GLY A 17 17.32 -25.26 8.69
CA GLY A 17 17.80 -24.54 7.51
C GLY A 17 16.68 -24.11 6.56
N LEU A 18 15.69 -24.97 6.32
CA LEU A 18 14.51 -24.62 5.50
C LEU A 18 13.65 -23.52 6.15
N ALA A 19 13.51 -23.54 7.47
CA ALA A 19 12.74 -22.50 8.18
C ALA A 19 13.37 -21.11 8.03
N VAL A 20 14.71 -21.03 8.03
CA VAL A 20 15.44 -19.74 7.91
C VAL A 20 15.40 -19.20 6.48
N ALA A 21 15.40 -20.07 5.46
CA ALA A 21 15.32 -19.64 4.05
C ALA A 21 13.97 -18.99 3.69
N GLY A 22 12.89 -19.34 4.41
CA GLY A 22 11.55 -18.79 4.19
C GLY A 22 11.34 -17.35 4.70
N CYS A 23 12.25 -16.82 5.51
CA CYS A 23 12.15 -15.45 6.06
C CYS A 23 12.94 -14.40 5.27
N SER A 24 13.50 -14.77 4.12
CA SER A 24 14.09 -13.80 3.18
C SER A 24 12.97 -13.08 2.44
N SER A 25 12.21 -12.23 3.15
CA SER A 25 11.41 -11.19 2.52
C SER A 25 12.40 -10.29 1.77
N GLN A 26 12.50 -10.51 0.47
CA GLN A 26 13.23 -9.67 -0.46
C GLN A 26 12.55 -8.30 -0.41
N GLY A 27 13.01 -7.47 0.52
CA GLY A 27 12.55 -6.10 0.71
C GLY A 27 12.72 -5.38 -0.61
N GLY A 28 11.61 -4.87 -1.15
CA GLY A 28 11.59 -4.11 -2.39
C GLY A 28 12.64 -3.01 -2.38
N SER A 29 13.24 -2.78 -3.55
CA SER A 29 14.31 -1.82 -3.78
C SER A 29 13.99 -0.44 -3.20
N PRO A 30 14.94 0.25 -2.52
CA PRO A 30 14.67 1.50 -1.81
C PRO A 30 14.43 2.75 -2.67
N ASP A 31 14.47 2.67 -4.02
CA ASP A 31 14.66 3.88 -4.83
C ASP A 31 13.93 3.93 -6.18
N ALA A 32 12.81 3.23 -6.30
CA ALA A 32 11.82 3.60 -7.33
C ALA A 32 10.89 4.64 -6.71
N GLN A 33 11.21 5.93 -6.87
CA GLN A 33 10.35 7.04 -6.43
C GLN A 33 8.92 6.81 -6.93
N THR A 34 8.05 6.34 -6.04
CA THR A 34 6.70 5.88 -6.38
C THR A 34 5.72 6.94 -5.90
N GLY A 35 5.33 7.85 -6.81
CA GLY A 35 4.27 8.83 -6.56
C GLY A 35 4.64 10.30 -6.83
N PRO A 36 3.69 11.22 -6.58
CA PRO A 36 3.91 12.66 -6.73
C PRO A 36 4.99 13.20 -5.77
N GLN A 37 5.74 14.20 -6.23
CA GLN A 37 6.78 14.85 -5.43
C GLN A 37 6.31 16.19 -4.86
N VAL A 38 6.70 16.48 -3.62
CA VAL A 38 6.41 17.76 -2.96
C VAL A 38 7.02 18.93 -3.77
N GLY A 39 6.23 19.98 -3.96
CA GLY A 39 6.64 21.17 -4.72
C GLY A 39 6.62 20.98 -6.25
N LYS A 40 6.34 19.78 -6.76
CA LYS A 40 6.03 19.55 -8.17
C LYS A 40 4.52 19.64 -8.39
N LEU A 41 4.13 20.00 -9.62
CA LEU A 41 2.73 19.95 -10.01
C LEU A 41 2.23 18.51 -9.91
N ALA A 42 1.05 18.33 -9.32
CA ALA A 42 0.36 17.06 -9.35
C ALA A 42 0.06 16.67 -10.82
N PRO A 43 0.29 15.40 -11.22
CA PRO A 43 -0.07 14.93 -12.54
C PRO A 43 -1.57 15.14 -12.80
N ASP A 44 -1.90 15.71 -13.96
CA ASP A 44 -3.30 15.90 -14.34
C ASP A 44 -3.92 14.58 -14.79
N PHE A 45 -5.22 14.45 -14.57
CA PHE A 45 -6.02 13.32 -15.01
C PHE A 45 -7.47 13.75 -15.16
N THR A 46 -8.19 13.07 -16.04
CA THR A 46 -9.63 13.22 -16.24
C THR A 46 -10.29 11.88 -15.96
N LEU A 47 -11.32 11.89 -15.12
CA LEU A 47 -12.05 10.68 -14.73
C LEU A 47 -13.57 10.94 -14.77
N PRO A 48 -14.37 9.89 -15.01
CA PRO A 48 -15.81 9.98 -14.84
C PRO A 48 -16.14 10.12 -13.34
N ALA A 49 -16.90 11.15 -13.00
CA ALA A 49 -17.50 11.30 -11.69
C ALA A 49 -18.71 10.36 -11.53
N LEU A 50 -19.17 10.19 -10.29
CA LEU A 50 -20.31 9.31 -9.97
C LEU A 50 -21.64 9.76 -10.61
N ASN A 51 -21.74 11.02 -11.01
CA ASN A 51 -22.89 11.57 -11.73
C ASN A 51 -22.78 11.43 -13.27
N GLY A 52 -21.72 10.79 -13.77
CA GLY A 52 -21.47 10.58 -15.19
C GLY A 52 -20.81 11.73 -15.94
N GLN A 53 -20.54 12.86 -15.28
CA GLN A 53 -19.76 13.95 -15.88
C GLN A 53 -18.26 13.67 -15.79
N GLU A 54 -17.48 14.18 -16.74
CA GLU A 54 -16.02 14.17 -16.61
C GLU A 54 -15.56 15.26 -15.64
N VAL A 55 -14.54 14.95 -14.85
CA VAL A 55 -13.84 15.90 -13.99
C VAL A 55 -12.34 15.77 -14.20
N SER A 56 -11.67 16.89 -14.43
CA SER A 56 -10.21 16.95 -14.49
C SER A 56 -9.64 17.54 -13.19
N LEU A 57 -8.46 17.08 -12.77
CA LEU A 57 -7.82 17.66 -11.58
C LEU A 57 -7.53 19.15 -11.77
N SER A 58 -7.17 19.55 -12.99
CA SER A 58 -6.95 20.95 -13.37
C SER A 58 -8.18 21.85 -13.20
N ASP A 59 -9.40 21.31 -13.25
CA ASP A 59 -10.65 22.06 -13.04
C ASP A 59 -10.82 22.55 -11.59
N LEU A 60 -10.12 21.91 -10.63
CA LEU A 60 -10.22 22.19 -9.20
C LEU A 60 -9.20 23.22 -8.71
N ARG A 61 -8.41 23.82 -9.61
CA ARG A 61 -7.40 24.84 -9.26
C ARG A 61 -8.05 26.08 -8.64
N GLY A 62 -7.24 26.81 -7.86
CA GLY A 62 -7.66 28.03 -7.15
C GLY A 62 -8.07 27.81 -5.69
N LYS A 63 -8.10 26.56 -5.22
CA LYS A 63 -8.30 26.19 -3.82
C LYS A 63 -7.38 25.03 -3.42
N PRO A 64 -7.03 24.86 -2.15
CA PRO A 64 -6.40 23.64 -1.67
C PRO A 64 -7.30 22.43 -1.95
N VAL A 65 -6.71 21.34 -2.44
CA VAL A 65 -7.42 20.10 -2.76
C VAL A 65 -6.75 18.95 -2.02
N LEU A 66 -7.55 18.20 -1.26
CA LEU A 66 -7.16 16.91 -0.69
C LEU A 66 -7.66 15.79 -1.62
N LEU A 67 -6.74 15.05 -2.24
CA LEU A 67 -7.08 13.91 -3.09
C LEU A 67 -6.98 12.61 -2.29
N ASN A 68 -8.11 11.93 -2.10
CA ASN A 68 -8.21 10.71 -1.31
C ASN A 68 -8.56 9.51 -2.20
N PHE A 69 -7.67 8.52 -2.30
CA PHE A 69 -7.92 7.27 -3.03
C PHE A 69 -8.54 6.22 -2.09
N TRP A 70 -9.78 5.80 -2.35
CA TRP A 70 -10.52 4.87 -1.49
C TRP A 70 -11.49 3.99 -2.26
N GLY A 71 -12.11 3.03 -1.57
CA GLY A 71 -13.19 2.18 -2.11
C GLY A 71 -14.11 1.63 -1.04
N THR A 72 -15.32 1.20 -1.42
CA THR A 72 -16.32 0.62 -0.50
C THR A 72 -15.86 -0.68 0.14
N TRP A 73 -15.01 -1.41 -0.57
CA TRP A 73 -14.38 -2.66 -0.14
C TRP A 73 -13.18 -2.44 0.80
N CYS A 74 -12.77 -1.19 1.05
CA CYS A 74 -11.65 -0.85 1.94
C CYS A 74 -12.17 -0.61 3.37
N PRO A 75 -11.96 -1.53 4.33
CA PRO A 75 -12.41 -1.33 5.71
C PRO A 75 -11.83 -0.09 6.42
N PRO A 76 -10.51 0.20 6.36
CA PRO A 76 -9.97 1.37 7.05
C PRO A 76 -10.52 2.68 6.43
N CYS A 77 -10.67 2.74 5.11
CA CYS A 77 -11.25 3.91 4.43
C CYS A 77 -12.66 4.24 4.95
N ARG A 78 -13.50 3.22 5.20
CA ARG A 78 -14.85 3.42 5.75
C ARG A 78 -14.85 4.02 7.15
N ILE A 79 -13.85 3.68 7.96
CA ILE A 79 -13.68 4.23 9.31
C ILE A 79 -13.22 5.69 9.24
N GLU A 80 -12.41 6.04 8.24
CA GLU A 80 -11.82 7.38 8.09
C GLU A 80 -12.77 8.42 7.47
N LEU A 81 -13.67 7.98 6.57
CA LEU A 81 -14.60 8.86 5.83
C LEU A 81 -15.43 9.84 6.69
N PRO A 82 -16.04 9.44 7.83
CA PRO A 82 -16.81 10.36 8.65
C PRO A 82 -16.00 11.57 9.11
N TYR A 83 -14.72 11.37 9.44
CA TYR A 83 -13.81 12.43 9.88
C TYR A 83 -13.47 13.38 8.72
N LEU A 84 -13.18 12.84 7.54
CA LEU A 84 -12.92 13.64 6.34
C LEU A 84 -14.13 14.50 5.94
N ILE A 85 -15.34 13.93 6.03
CA ILE A 85 -16.58 14.67 5.75
C ILE A 85 -16.78 15.79 6.77
N SER A 86 -16.49 15.53 8.06
CA SER A 86 -16.56 16.57 9.10
C SER A 86 -15.55 17.69 8.83
N ALA A 87 -14.31 17.36 8.47
CA ALA A 87 -13.27 18.34 8.17
C ALA A 87 -13.58 19.20 6.92
N TYR A 88 -14.26 18.64 5.93
CA TYR A 88 -14.67 19.39 4.73
C TYR A 88 -15.81 20.39 4.98
N LYS A 89 -16.66 20.11 5.98
CA LYS A 89 -17.85 20.92 6.29
C LYS A 89 -17.60 22.01 7.33
N GLY A 90 -16.52 21.92 8.10
CA GLY A 90 -16.10 22.91 9.09
C GLY A 90 -15.29 24.05 8.47
#